data_AF-A0A9R0V277-F1
#
_entry.id   AF-A0A9R0V277-F1
#
_cell.length_a   1.000
_cell.length_b   1.000
_cell.length_c   1.000
_cell.angle_alpha   90.00
_cell.angle_beta   90.00
_cell.angle_gamma   90.00
#
_symmetry.space_group_name_H-M   'P 1'
#
loop_
_entity.id
_entity.type
_entity.pdbx_description
1 polymer ?
#
loop_
_entity_poly.entity_id
_entity_poly.type
_entity_poly.pdbx_seq_one_letter_code
_entity_poly.pdbx_strand_id
1 'polypeptide(L)'
;MERLAVERMGLEFVSTKEHYHVKVVDKQGVVSKMSCKCTLQEDGKLAIDKIELNQIRPLLEDVSCLSKDLDLRLMLNTNRILIDPEVENAIKSLVSSAIVDPNARGGLRRPLGNKWIDQRFSIAGVWHTNYKAFENKSLKMYLRHTGRFVQGSSTREVSNEVSFKLTGISKRLQDGGNQEVDTLKGMLESAVRMIWDYALSYHKS
;
A
#
# COMPACT_ATOMS: atom_id res chain seq x y z
N MET A 1 21.19 2.43 5.94
CA MET A 1 20.13 3.32 5.46
C MET A 1 19.05 3.58 6.53
N GLU A 2 18.32 2.56 7.01
CA GLU A 2 17.18 2.70 7.96
C GLU A 2 17.48 3.62 9.16
N ARG A 3 18.49 3.30 9.97
CA ARG A 3 18.78 4.05 11.22
C ARG A 3 19.15 5.52 10.98
N LEU A 4 20.01 5.78 10.00
CA LEU A 4 20.48 7.13 9.67
C LEU A 4 19.36 8.01 9.11
N ALA A 5 18.52 7.47 8.22
CA ALA A 5 17.39 8.21 7.66
C ALA A 5 16.34 8.53 8.75
N VAL A 6 16.02 7.55 9.60
CA VAL A 6 15.08 7.74 10.72
C VAL A 6 15.56 8.85 11.65
N GLU A 7 16.82 8.80 12.08
CA GLU A 7 17.41 9.78 12.99
C GLU A 7 17.48 11.18 12.37
N ARG A 8 18.03 11.31 11.15
CA ARG A 8 18.20 12.62 10.49
C ARG A 8 16.89 13.28 10.07
N MET A 9 15.86 12.48 9.80
CA MET A 9 14.51 12.98 9.48
C MET A 9 13.65 13.18 10.73
N GLY A 10 14.20 12.93 11.94
CA GLY A 10 13.48 13.08 13.20
C GLY A 10 12.24 12.19 13.27
N LEU A 11 12.32 10.98 12.73
CA LEU A 11 11.23 10.01 12.72
C LEU A 11 11.33 9.11 13.95
N GLU A 12 10.19 8.80 14.56
CA GLU A 12 10.10 7.88 15.68
C GLU A 12 9.47 6.56 15.24
N PHE A 13 9.89 5.45 15.84
CA PHE A 13 9.29 4.15 15.58
C PHE A 13 7.86 4.10 16.11
N VAL A 14 6.93 3.65 15.27
CA VAL A 14 5.51 3.54 15.62
C VAL A 14 5.09 2.09 15.81
N SER A 15 5.33 1.25 14.80
CA SER A 15 4.88 -0.15 14.84
C SER A 15 5.53 -1.00 13.76
N THR A 16 5.52 -2.31 14.01
CA THR A 16 5.71 -3.33 12.98
C THR A 16 4.39 -4.03 12.77
N LYS A 17 3.98 -4.23 11.52
CA LYS A 17 2.73 -4.90 11.18
C LYS A 17 2.89 -5.83 10.00
N GLU A 18 2.21 -6.96 10.07
CA GLU A 18 2.05 -7.93 9.00
C GLU A 18 0.64 -7.82 8.44
N HIS A 19 0.52 -7.74 7.11
CA HIS A 19 -0.76 -7.60 6.41
C HIS A 19 -0.79 -8.45 5.15
N TYR A 20 -1.98 -8.95 4.83
CA TYR A 20 -2.30 -9.56 3.56
C TYR A 20 -3.16 -8.58 2.76
N HIS A 21 -2.74 -8.24 1.55
CA HIS A 21 -3.53 -7.48 0.59
C HIS A 21 -4.11 -8.44 -0.44
N VAL A 22 -5.40 -8.77 -0.30
CA VAL A 22 -6.13 -9.61 -1.25
C VAL A 22 -6.69 -8.72 -2.37
N LYS A 23 -6.28 -8.98 -3.61
CA LYS A 23 -6.76 -8.29 -4.81
C LYS A 23 -7.97 -9.02 -5.36
N VAL A 24 -9.09 -8.32 -5.46
CA VAL A 24 -10.37 -8.85 -5.95
C VAL A 24 -10.74 -8.17 -7.26
N VAL A 25 -11.25 -8.94 -8.21
CA VAL A 25 -11.75 -8.47 -9.50
C VAL A 25 -13.24 -8.74 -9.63
N ASP A 26 -13.94 -7.82 -10.31
CA ASP A 26 -15.35 -7.95 -10.70
C ASP A 26 -15.43 -8.37 -12.17
N LYS A 27 -16.27 -9.36 -12.47
CA LYS A 27 -16.51 -9.89 -13.82
C LYS A 27 -17.09 -8.86 -14.79
N GLN A 28 -17.78 -7.83 -14.29
CA GLN A 28 -18.48 -6.83 -15.12
C GLN A 28 -17.55 -5.79 -15.79
N GLY A 29 -16.22 -5.95 -15.66
CA GLY A 29 -15.25 -5.20 -16.48
C GLY A 29 -15.08 -3.72 -16.11
N VAL A 30 -15.89 -3.17 -15.21
CA VAL A 30 -15.60 -1.87 -14.60
C VAL A 30 -14.46 -2.09 -13.60
N VAL A 31 -13.30 -1.52 -13.92
CA VAL A 31 -11.97 -1.69 -13.33
C VAL A 31 -11.89 -1.23 -11.87
N SER A 32 -12.78 -1.69 -11.01
CA SER A 32 -12.66 -1.58 -9.57
C SER A 32 -11.87 -2.80 -9.09
N LYS A 33 -10.55 -2.83 -9.34
CA LYS A 33 -9.72 -3.79 -8.60
C LYS A 33 -9.82 -3.35 -7.14
N MET A 34 -10.49 -4.17 -6.34
CA MET A 34 -10.63 -3.95 -4.91
C MET A 34 -9.44 -4.57 -4.21
N SER A 35 -8.99 -3.92 -3.15
CA SER A 35 -7.94 -4.42 -2.29
C SER A 35 -8.51 -4.57 -0.90
N CYS A 36 -8.52 -5.79 -0.39
CA CYS A 36 -8.84 -6.05 1.00
C CYS A 36 -7.53 -6.06 1.76
N LYS A 37 -7.40 -5.18 2.75
CA LYS A 37 -6.32 -5.24 3.74
C LYS A 37 -6.79 -6.15 4.87
N CYS A 38 -6.00 -7.18 5.12
CA CYS A 38 -6.37 -8.27 6.00
C CYS A 38 -5.26 -8.61 7.00
N THR A 39 -5.67 -9.12 8.16
CA THR A 39 -4.81 -9.69 9.18
C THR A 39 -5.01 -11.20 9.26
N LEU A 40 -3.96 -11.93 9.65
CA LEU A 40 -4.02 -13.38 9.84
C LEU A 40 -4.57 -13.68 11.25
N GLN A 41 -5.60 -14.51 11.31
CA GLN A 41 -6.15 -15.03 12.57
C GLN A 41 -5.43 -16.31 13.00
N GLU A 42 -5.56 -16.68 14.27
CA GLU A 42 -4.96 -17.89 14.86
C GLU A 42 -5.41 -19.18 14.16
N ASP A 43 -6.63 -19.20 13.60
CA ASP A 43 -7.18 -20.33 12.86
C ASP A 43 -6.67 -20.43 11.40
N GLY A 44 -5.73 -19.56 11.01
CA GLY A 44 -5.16 -19.50 9.66
C GLY A 44 -6.01 -18.79 8.62
N LYS A 45 -7.16 -18.22 9.00
CA LYS A 45 -8.02 -17.43 8.11
C LYS A 45 -7.64 -15.95 8.09
N LEU A 46 -8.10 -15.25 7.05
CA LEU A 46 -7.93 -13.82 6.93
C LEU A 46 -9.14 -13.05 7.48
N ALA A 47 -8.88 -12.11 8.39
CA ALA A 47 -9.84 -11.10 8.81
C ALA A 47 -9.66 -9.83 7.97
N ILE A 48 -10.74 -9.24 7.48
CA ILE A 48 -10.66 -7.96 6.77
C ILE A 48 -10.64 -6.81 7.78
N ASP A 49 -9.57 -6.02 7.75
CA ASP A 49 -9.49 -4.74 8.46
C ASP A 49 -10.16 -3.62 7.67
N LYS A 50 -9.96 -3.63 6.34
CA LYS A 50 -10.41 -2.56 5.45
C LYS A 50 -10.56 -3.06 4.02
N ILE A 51 -11.63 -2.62 3.35
CA ILE A 51 -11.78 -2.77 1.90
C ILE A 51 -11.50 -1.41 1.26
N GLU A 52 -10.62 -1.40 0.26
CA GLU A 52 -10.25 -0.21 -0.49
C GLU A 52 -10.51 -0.44 -1.97
N LEU A 53 -11.24 0.45 -2.62
CA LEU A 53 -11.20 0.53 -4.07
C LEU A 53 -9.80 1.00 -4.50
N ASN A 54 -9.37 0.56 -5.68
CA ASN A 54 -8.17 1.11 -6.28
C ASN A 54 -8.18 2.63 -6.22
N GLN A 55 -7.10 3.18 -5.67
CA GLN A 55 -6.89 4.61 -5.57
C GLN A 55 -6.89 5.23 -6.96
N ILE A 56 -7.60 6.36 -7.12
CA ILE A 56 -7.32 7.22 -8.26
C ILE A 56 -6.01 7.92 -7.96
N ARG A 57 -5.18 8.06 -8.99
CA ARG A 57 -3.94 8.81 -8.93
C ARG A 57 -4.06 10.01 -9.86
N PRO A 58 -4.66 11.14 -9.42
CA PRO A 58 -4.77 12.31 -10.26
C PRO A 58 -3.41 12.88 -10.70
N LEU A 59 -2.34 12.59 -9.93
CA LEU A 59 -0.98 12.98 -10.26
C LEU A 59 -0.02 11.82 -9.94
N LEU A 60 0.85 11.49 -10.90
CA LEU A 60 1.95 10.57 -10.74
C LEU A 60 3.13 11.10 -11.55
N GLU A 61 4.21 11.43 -10.86
CA GLU A 61 5.44 11.95 -11.47
C GLU A 61 6.61 11.05 -11.08
N ASP A 62 7.34 10.58 -12.08
CA ASP A 62 8.54 9.76 -11.93
C ASP A 62 9.77 10.62 -12.17
N VAL A 63 10.67 10.66 -11.20
CA VAL A 63 11.89 11.45 -11.21
C VAL A 63 13.09 10.52 -11.16
N SER A 64 13.77 10.41 -12.31
CA SER A 64 15.02 9.66 -12.39
C SER A 64 16.13 10.41 -11.65
N CYS A 65 16.68 9.80 -10.62
CA CYS A 65 17.67 10.43 -9.75
C CYS A 65 19.07 9.92 -10.10
N LEU A 66 19.59 10.30 -11.27
CA LEU A 66 20.83 9.73 -11.84
C LEU A 66 22.08 9.84 -10.94
N SER A 67 22.11 10.79 -10.00
CA SER A 67 23.19 10.96 -9.02
C SER A 67 22.96 10.20 -7.70
N LYS A 68 21.88 9.42 -7.63
CA LYS A 68 21.45 8.61 -6.48
C LYS A 68 21.26 7.16 -6.91
N ASP A 69 21.14 6.26 -5.95
CA ASP A 69 20.96 4.82 -6.21
C ASP A 69 19.48 4.43 -6.42
N LEU A 70 18.56 5.38 -6.22
CA LEU A 70 17.11 5.16 -6.22
C LEU A 70 16.40 6.30 -6.94
N ASP A 71 15.45 5.95 -7.79
CA ASP A 71 14.51 6.90 -8.39
C ASP A 71 13.39 7.28 -7.40
N LEU A 72 12.83 8.47 -7.59
CA LEU A 72 11.75 8.99 -6.78
C LEU A 72 10.44 8.99 -7.57
N ARG A 73 9.37 8.46 -6.98
CA ARG A 73 8.01 8.56 -7.51
C ARG A 73 7.15 9.40 -6.58
N LEU A 74 6.64 10.52 -7.08
CA LEU A 74 5.68 11.37 -6.38
C LEU A 74 4.27 11.04 -6.85
N MET A 75 3.33 10.88 -5.90
CA MET A 75 1.94 10.56 -6.23
C MET A 75 0.97 11.33 -5.33
N LEU A 76 -0.07 11.91 -5.96
CA LEU A 76 -1.27 12.33 -5.27
C LEU A 76 -2.32 11.23 -5.43
N ASN A 77 -2.81 10.70 -4.31
CA ASN A 77 -3.80 9.62 -4.30
C ASN A 77 -5.09 10.11 -3.67
N THR A 78 -6.22 9.80 -4.31
CA THR A 78 -7.55 9.93 -3.71
C THR A 78 -8.13 8.55 -3.43
N ASN A 79 -8.55 8.35 -2.18
CA ASN A 79 -9.19 7.10 -1.78
C ASN A 79 -10.67 7.14 -2.17
N ARG A 80 -11.17 6.11 -2.86
CA ARG A 80 -12.60 5.87 -3.04
C ARG A 80 -13.05 4.87 -1.99
N ILE A 81 -14.00 5.25 -1.14
CA ILE A 81 -14.48 4.41 -0.02
C ILE A 81 -15.95 3.97 -0.22
N LEU A 82 -16.68 4.55 -1.18
CA LEU A 82 -18.07 4.16 -1.43
C LEU A 82 -18.10 2.78 -2.09
N ILE A 83 -18.36 1.76 -1.27
CA ILE A 83 -18.64 0.39 -1.70
C ILE A 83 -20.07 0.12 -1.26
N ASP A 84 -20.85 -0.45 -2.18
CA ASP A 84 -22.20 -0.87 -1.89
C ASP A 84 -22.21 -1.98 -0.81
N PRO A 85 -23.12 -1.97 0.19
CA PRO A 85 -23.13 -2.96 1.26
C PRO A 85 -23.24 -4.42 0.77
N GLU A 86 -23.94 -4.68 -0.34
CA GLU A 86 -24.05 -6.00 -0.94
C GLU A 86 -22.70 -6.46 -1.49
N VAL A 87 -22.00 -5.55 -2.18
CA VAL A 87 -20.65 -5.78 -2.70
C VAL A 87 -19.66 -6.03 -1.55
N GLU A 88 -19.75 -5.23 -0.49
CA GLU A 88 -18.92 -5.40 0.71
C GLU A 88 -19.13 -6.78 1.36
N ASN A 89 -20.39 -7.21 1.52
CA ASN A 89 -20.72 -8.51 2.10
C ASN A 89 -20.24 -9.68 1.22
N ALA A 90 -20.40 -9.58 -0.11
CA ALA A 90 -19.91 -10.58 -1.04
C ALA A 90 -18.37 -10.74 -0.96
N ILE A 91 -17.65 -9.62 -0.85
CA ILE A 91 -16.18 -9.64 -0.69
C ILE A 91 -15.78 -10.19 0.68
N LYS A 92 -16.49 -9.83 1.74
CA LYS A 92 -16.24 -10.38 3.08
C LYS A 92 -16.41 -11.90 3.11
N SER A 93 -17.45 -12.41 2.46
CA SER A 93 -17.66 -13.85 2.28
C SER A 93 -16.51 -14.49 1.48
N LEU A 94 -16.08 -13.86 0.39
CA LEU A 94 -14.96 -14.32 -0.44
C LEU A 94 -13.65 -14.43 0.34
N VAL A 95 -13.27 -13.39 1.06
CA VAL A 95 -11.99 -13.37 1.79
C VAL A 95 -12.02 -14.28 3.01
N SER A 96 -13.13 -14.34 3.75
CA SER A 96 -13.24 -15.22 4.94
C SER A 96 -13.22 -16.71 4.59
N SER A 97 -13.61 -17.08 3.36
CA SER A 97 -13.44 -18.43 2.84
C SER A 97 -11.99 -18.79 2.51
N ALA A 98 -11.07 -17.82 2.57
CA ALA A 98 -9.68 -18.02 2.25
C ALA A 98 -8.83 -18.44 3.44
N ILE A 99 -7.96 -19.42 3.20
CA ILE A 99 -7.03 -19.96 4.19
C ILE A 99 -5.61 -19.71 3.69
N VAL A 100 -4.77 -19.12 4.55
CA VAL A 100 -3.36 -18.91 4.26
C VAL A 100 -2.63 -20.25 4.25
N ASP A 101 -1.93 -20.51 3.15
CA ASP A 101 -1.13 -21.72 2.96
C ASP A 101 0.18 -21.32 2.27
N PRO A 102 1.30 -21.25 3.02
CA PRO A 102 2.61 -20.90 2.48
C PRO A 102 3.09 -21.83 1.37
N ASN A 103 2.57 -23.06 1.32
CA ASN A 103 2.91 -24.07 0.31
C ASN A 103 1.97 -24.04 -0.90
N ALA A 104 0.85 -23.32 -0.81
CA ALA A 104 -0.04 -23.11 -1.95
C ALA A 104 0.56 -22.08 -2.92
N ARG A 105 0.28 -22.26 -4.22
CA ARG A 105 0.64 -21.28 -5.25
C ARG A 105 -0.02 -19.95 -4.92
N GLY A 106 0.75 -19.03 -4.37
CA GLY A 106 0.27 -17.70 -4.01
C GLY A 106 -0.16 -17.47 -2.58
N GLY A 107 0.17 -18.38 -1.67
CA GLY A 107 0.00 -18.16 -0.24
C GLY A 107 -1.42 -18.35 0.27
N LEU A 108 -2.40 -18.68 -0.58
CA LEU A 108 -3.77 -19.03 -0.19
C LEU A 108 -4.17 -20.38 -0.78
N ARG A 109 -4.85 -21.24 -0.03
CA ARG A 109 -5.31 -22.54 -0.53
C ARG A 109 -6.62 -22.45 -1.32
N ARG A 110 -7.51 -21.52 -0.94
CA ARG A 110 -8.84 -21.27 -1.51
C ARG A 110 -9.26 -19.82 -1.25
N PRO A 111 -10.25 -19.27 -1.98
CA PRO A 111 -10.58 -19.60 -3.35
C PRO A 111 -9.61 -18.85 -4.28
N LEU A 112 -8.44 -19.43 -4.55
CA LEU A 112 -7.63 -18.99 -5.68
C LEU A 112 -8.19 -19.61 -6.96
N GLY A 113 -8.43 -18.81 -8.00
CA GLY A 113 -8.82 -19.30 -9.33
C GLY A 113 -10.18 -18.82 -9.85
N ASN A 114 -10.68 -19.47 -10.91
CA ASN A 114 -11.91 -19.12 -11.65
C ASN A 114 -13.22 -19.37 -10.88
N LYS A 115 -13.14 -19.64 -9.56
CA LYS A 115 -14.32 -19.81 -8.71
C LYS A 115 -14.83 -18.44 -8.34
N TRP A 116 -15.84 -18.02 -9.09
CA TRP A 116 -16.57 -16.80 -8.81
C TRP A 116 -17.52 -17.05 -7.63
N ILE A 117 -17.45 -16.20 -6.60
CA ILE A 117 -18.54 -16.11 -5.65
C ILE A 117 -19.61 -15.22 -6.26
N ASP A 118 -20.86 -15.71 -6.19
CA ASP A 118 -22.03 -15.07 -6.80
C ASP A 118 -21.87 -14.78 -8.30
N GLN A 119 -21.06 -15.59 -9.00
CA GLN A 119 -20.70 -15.40 -10.42
C GLN A 119 -20.05 -14.03 -10.75
N ARG A 120 -19.67 -13.23 -9.74
CA ARG A 120 -19.27 -11.82 -9.91
C ARG A 120 -17.87 -11.48 -9.43
N PHE A 121 -17.41 -12.02 -8.29
CA PHE A 121 -16.09 -11.68 -7.74
C PHE A 121 -15.11 -12.86 -7.71
N SER A 122 -13.82 -12.60 -8.01
CA SER A 122 -12.73 -13.56 -7.85
C SER A 122 -11.46 -12.93 -7.25
N ILE A 123 -10.61 -13.75 -6.65
CA ILE A 123 -9.28 -13.32 -6.17
C ILE A 123 -8.29 -13.36 -7.33
N ALA A 124 -7.74 -12.20 -7.68
CA ALA A 124 -6.73 -12.03 -8.73
C ALA A 124 -5.28 -12.10 -8.21
N GLY A 125 -5.07 -11.91 -6.91
CA GLY A 125 -3.73 -11.94 -6.34
C GLY A 125 -3.72 -11.68 -4.85
N VAL A 126 -2.60 -11.98 -4.22
CA VAL A 126 -2.39 -11.86 -2.79
C VAL A 126 -1.00 -11.30 -2.55
N TRP A 127 -0.91 -10.22 -1.80
CA TRP A 127 0.38 -9.66 -1.41
C TRP A 127 0.54 -9.79 0.09
N HIS A 128 1.61 -10.46 0.50
CA HIS A 128 2.02 -10.55 1.90
C HIS A 128 3.04 -9.46 2.17
N THR A 129 2.70 -8.54 3.07
CA THR A 129 3.49 -7.34 3.33
C THR A 129 3.82 -7.25 4.82
N ASN A 130 5.12 -7.26 5.12
CA ASN A 130 5.63 -6.84 6.41
C ASN A 130 6.06 -5.39 6.31
N TYR A 131 5.63 -4.53 7.23
CA TYR A 131 6.13 -3.17 7.27
C TYR A 131 6.49 -2.68 8.66
N LYS A 132 7.54 -1.85 8.70
CA LYS A 132 7.87 -0.99 9.84
C LYS A 132 7.40 0.42 9.52
N ALA A 133 6.68 1.03 10.45
CA ALA A 133 6.19 2.39 10.35
C ALA A 133 6.98 3.31 11.29
N PHE A 134 7.40 4.45 10.75
CA PHE A 134 8.03 5.53 11.48
C PHE A 134 7.29 6.84 11.20
N GLU A 135 7.25 7.75 12.15
CA GLU A 135 6.44 8.96 12.04
C GLU A 135 7.05 10.14 12.78
N ASN A 136 6.76 11.32 12.27
CA ASN A 136 6.84 12.58 13.00
C ASN A 136 5.58 13.42 12.71
N LYS A 137 5.57 14.69 13.15
CA LYS A 137 4.40 15.57 13.00
C LYS A 137 3.93 15.78 11.55
N SER A 138 4.81 15.66 10.55
CA SER A 138 4.52 16.02 9.15
C SER A 138 4.71 14.89 8.14
N LEU A 139 5.35 13.79 8.54
CA LEU A 139 5.80 12.71 7.68
C LEU A 139 5.58 11.35 8.35
N LYS A 140 5.07 10.38 7.59
CA LYS A 140 5.13 8.95 7.94
C LYS A 140 5.98 8.21 6.91
N MET A 141 6.97 7.46 7.37
CA MET A 141 7.77 6.56 6.55
C MET A 141 7.34 5.12 6.77
N TYR A 142 7.26 4.35 5.69
CA TYR A 142 7.04 2.91 5.74
C TYR A 142 8.19 2.20 5.02
N LEU A 143 8.82 1.27 5.72
CA LEU A 143 9.71 0.29 5.13
C LEU A 143 8.92 -0.99 4.94
N ARG A 144 8.76 -1.45 3.70
CA ARG A 144 7.95 -2.63 3.38
C ARG A 144 8.80 -3.72 2.75
N HIS A 145 8.59 -4.94 3.21
CA HIS A 145 9.01 -6.15 2.54
C HIS A 145 7.77 -6.86 2.03
N THR A 146 7.60 -6.89 0.72
CA THR A 146 6.37 -7.37 0.08
C THR A 146 6.67 -8.57 -0.80
N GLY A 147 6.01 -9.69 -0.50
CA GLY A 147 5.90 -10.83 -1.39
C GLY A 147 4.58 -10.77 -2.15
N ARG A 148 4.63 -10.62 -3.48
CA ARG A 148 3.44 -10.58 -4.33
C ARG A 148 3.24 -11.91 -5.04
N PHE A 149 1.99 -12.34 -5.04
CA PHE A 149 1.51 -13.34 -5.95
C PHE A 149 0.40 -12.77 -6.82
N VAL A 150 0.48 -13.07 -8.11
CA VAL A 150 -0.52 -12.72 -9.11
C VAL A 150 -0.99 -14.00 -9.77
N GLN A 151 -2.31 -14.14 -9.92
CA GLN A 151 -2.90 -15.28 -10.61
C GLN A 151 -2.34 -15.38 -12.03
N GLY A 152 -1.87 -16.58 -12.42
CA GLY A 152 -1.22 -16.82 -13.71
C GLY A 152 0.31 -16.68 -13.70
N SER A 153 0.90 -16.10 -12.65
CA SER A 153 2.35 -16.13 -12.44
C SER A 153 2.79 -17.45 -11.80
N SER A 154 3.90 -18.01 -12.28
CA SER A 154 4.57 -19.15 -11.65
C SER A 154 5.54 -18.73 -10.53
N THR A 155 5.92 -17.45 -10.48
CA THR A 155 6.94 -16.91 -9.57
C THR A 155 6.35 -15.90 -8.58
N ARG A 156 6.73 -16.04 -7.31
CA ARG A 156 6.49 -15.01 -6.28
C ARG A 156 7.48 -13.88 -6.50
N GLU A 157 6.96 -12.66 -6.66
CA GLU A 157 7.80 -11.47 -6.72
C GLU A 157 8.08 -10.99 -5.30
N VAL A 158 9.33 -10.62 -5.02
CA VAL A 158 9.72 -10.06 -3.73
C VAL A 158 10.32 -8.69 -3.98
N SER A 159 9.87 -7.70 -3.21
CA SER A 159 10.41 -6.34 -3.29
C SER A 159 10.56 -5.72 -1.91
N ASN A 160 11.63 -4.94 -1.75
CA ASN A 160 11.76 -3.99 -0.65
C ASN A 160 11.33 -2.62 -1.13
N GLU A 161 10.42 -1.97 -0.42
CA GLU A 161 9.89 -0.65 -0.80
C GLU A 161 10.04 0.33 0.36
N VAL A 162 10.39 1.56 0.04
CA VAL A 162 10.32 2.71 0.97
C VAL A 162 9.24 3.64 0.46
N SER A 163 8.32 4.04 1.32
CA SER A 163 7.32 5.05 0.96
C SER A 163 7.15 6.09 2.04
N PHE A 164 6.89 7.32 1.61
CA PHE A 164 6.62 8.45 2.48
C PHE A 164 5.19 8.93 2.29
N LYS A 165 4.48 9.18 3.39
CA LYS A 165 3.19 9.87 3.39
C LYS A 165 3.39 11.24 4.01
N LEU A 166 3.17 12.29 3.20
CA LEU A 166 3.28 13.69 3.61
C LEU A 166 2.02 14.08 4.41
N THR A 167 1.94 13.67 5.67
CA THR A 167 0.73 13.84 6.51
C THR A 167 0.42 15.29 6.80
N GLY A 168 1.44 16.13 6.98
CA GLY A 168 1.26 17.57 7.19
C GLY A 168 0.56 18.25 6.01
N ILE A 169 1.00 17.93 4.78
CA ILE A 169 0.40 18.44 3.54
C ILE A 169 -1.00 17.82 3.35
N SER A 170 -1.13 16.51 3.58
CA SER A 170 -2.42 15.80 3.42
C SER A 170 -3.51 16.41 4.29
N LYS A 171 -3.20 16.73 5.55
CA LYS A 171 -4.15 17.34 6.49
C LYS A 171 -4.59 18.72 6.01
N ARG A 172 -3.62 19.54 5.60
CA ARG A 172 -3.88 20.89 5.05
C ARG A 172 -4.76 20.90 3.81
N LEU A 173 -4.56 19.93 2.92
CA LEU A 173 -5.41 19.75 1.73
C LEU A 173 -6.83 19.30 2.09
N GLN A 174 -7.02 18.58 3.20
CA GLN A 174 -8.32 18.10 3.67
C GLN A 174 -9.11 19.14 4.45
N ASP A 175 -8.43 20.03 5.19
CA ASP A 175 -9.05 21.04 6.04
C ASP A 175 -9.77 22.16 5.23
N GLY A 176 -9.69 22.14 3.88
CA GLY A 176 -10.55 22.91 2.99
C GLY A 176 -10.39 24.44 3.01
N GLY A 177 -9.49 24.98 3.83
CA GLY A 177 -9.18 26.41 3.86
C GLY A 177 -8.49 26.87 2.57
N ASN A 178 -8.61 28.17 2.25
CA ASN A 178 -7.77 28.85 1.25
C ASN A 178 -6.31 28.79 1.71
N GLN A 179 -5.66 27.67 1.46
CA GLN A 179 -4.23 27.50 1.67
C GLN A 179 -3.52 28.32 0.60
N GLU A 180 -2.60 29.18 1.01
CA GLU A 180 -1.69 29.80 0.07
C GLU A 180 -0.90 28.71 -0.65
N VAL A 181 -1.02 28.66 -1.98
CA VAL A 181 -0.34 27.68 -2.84
C VAL A 181 1.16 27.67 -2.57
N ASP A 182 1.74 28.84 -2.31
CA ASP A 182 3.16 29.01 -1.99
C ASP A 182 3.56 28.30 -0.70
N THR A 183 2.68 28.28 0.31
CA THR A 183 2.93 27.56 1.56
C THR A 183 2.96 26.05 1.32
N LEU A 184 1.99 25.50 0.57
CA LEU A 184 1.96 24.06 0.26
C LEU A 184 3.14 23.64 -0.61
N LYS A 185 3.51 24.48 -1.59
CA LYS A 185 4.69 24.29 -2.42
C LYS A 185 5.96 24.24 -1.58
N GLY A 186 6.18 25.22 -0.68
CA GLY A 186 7.33 25.23 0.20
C GLY A 186 7.41 24.00 1.12
N MET A 187 6.27 23.52 1.61
CA MET A 187 6.22 22.27 2.38
C MET A 187 6.61 21.04 1.55
N LEU A 188 6.13 20.96 0.30
CA LEU A 188 6.47 19.87 -0.62
C LEU A 188 7.95 19.89 -0.96
N GLU A 189 8.50 21.04 -1.34
CA GLU A 189 9.92 21.23 -1.64
C GLU A 189 10.80 20.84 -0.44
N SER A 190 10.43 21.29 0.76
CA SER A 190 11.16 20.91 1.98
C SER A 190 11.13 19.41 2.25
N ALA A 191 9.99 18.74 2.01
CA ALA A 191 9.87 17.30 2.21
C ALA A 191 10.65 16.51 1.17
N VAL A 192 10.58 16.90 -0.11
CA VAL A 192 11.31 16.26 -1.20
C VAL A 192 12.82 16.43 -1.01
N ARG A 193 13.29 17.63 -0.61
CA ARG A 193 14.70 17.87 -0.29
C ARG A 193 15.19 16.96 0.85
N MET A 194 14.40 16.83 1.92
CA MET A 194 14.73 15.94 3.03
C MET A 194 14.85 14.46 2.59
N ILE A 195 13.94 13.99 1.74
CA ILE A 195 13.99 12.63 1.17
C ILE A 195 15.23 12.47 0.29
N TRP A 196 15.54 13.47 -0.54
CA TRP A 196 16.72 13.48 -1.40
C TRP A 196 18.03 13.37 -0.62
N ASP A 197 18.15 14.16 0.45
CA ASP A 197 19.38 14.24 1.25
C ASP A 197 19.61 12.98 2.09
N TYR A 198 18.54 12.39 2.64
CA TYR A 198 18.67 11.36 3.67
C TYR A 198 18.16 9.97 3.30
N ALA A 199 17.29 9.84 2.29
CA ALA A 199 16.64 8.58 1.94
C ALA A 199 17.04 8.02 0.57
N LEU A 200 17.42 8.86 -0.41
CA LEU A 200 17.77 8.39 -1.76
C LEU A 200 19.21 7.89 -1.92
N SER A 201 20.08 8.12 -0.94
CA SER A 201 21.48 7.66 -1.00
C SER A 201 21.62 6.34 -0.25
N TYR A 202 21.91 5.24 -0.96
CA TYR A 202 22.16 3.94 -0.32
C TYR A 202 23.65 3.82 -0.03
N HIS A 203 24.07 4.18 1.17
CA HIS A 203 25.40 3.77 1.62
C HIS A 203 25.40 2.24 1.82
N LYS A 204 25.98 1.50 0.87
CA LYS A 204 26.47 0.14 1.13
C LYS A 204 27.48 0.24 2.28
N SER A 205 27.05 -0.10 3.48
CA SER A 205 27.94 -0.50 4.57
C SER A 205 28.40 -1.93 4.33
#